data_AF-A0A961S862-F1
#
_entry.id   AF-A0A961S862-F1
#
_cell.length_a   1.000
_cell.length_b   1.000
_cell.length_c   1.000
_cell.angle_alpha   90.00
_cell.angle_beta   90.00
_cell.angle_gamma   90.00
#
_symmetry.space_group_name_H-M   'P 1'
#
loop_
_entity.id
_entity.type
_entity.pdbx_description
1 polymer ?
#
loop_
_entity_poly.entity_id
_entity_poly.type
_entity_poly.pdbx_seq_one_letter_code
_entity_poly.pdbx_strand_id
1 'polypeptide(L)' 'MSEAENRVRIGFVGFGEAGGILAAALAQRPGTLVSAYDILLDDPASAPAMAAKAAAAGVALCPSLSA' A
#
# COMPACT_ATOMS: atom_id res chain seq x y z
N MET A 1 13.02 -7.74 23.19
CA MET A 1 12.07 -7.36 22.14
C MET A 1 12.89 -7.20 20.87
N SER A 2 12.58 -7.96 19.82
CA SER A 2 13.36 -7.90 18.59
C SER A 2 12.96 -6.70 17.74
N GLU A 3 13.86 -6.20 16.89
CA GLU A 3 13.58 -5.16 15.88
C GLU A 3 12.33 -5.46 15.03
N ALA A 4 11.94 -6.73 14.90
CA ALA A 4 10.76 -7.14 14.15
C ALA A 4 9.42 -6.81 14.86
N GLU A 5 9.42 -6.64 16.19
CA GLU A 5 8.20 -6.40 16.97
C GLU A 5 7.77 -4.92 16.97
N ASN A 6 8.66 -3.99 16.65
CA ASN A 6 8.39 -2.54 16.73
C ASN A 6 8.18 -1.87 15.35
N ARG A 7 7.58 -2.59 14.40
CA ARG A 7 7.33 -2.04 13.06
C ARG A 7 6.05 -1.21 13.03
N VAL A 8 6.15 0.01 12.51
CA VAL A 8 4.99 0.88 12.28
C VAL A 8 4.21 0.34 11.08
N ARG A 9 2.92 0.07 11.28
CA ARG A 9 2.00 -0.36 10.22
C ARG A 9 1.16 0.83 9.76
N ILE A 10 1.14 1.08 8.46
CA ILE A 10 0.45 2.21 7.86
C ILE A 10 -0.46 1.68 6.75
N GLY A 11 -1.77 1.92 6.89
CA GLY A 11 -2.76 1.63 5.87
C GLY A 11 -3.18 2.90 5.14
N PHE A 12 -3.15 2.87 3.81
CA PHE A 12 -3.64 3.94 2.94
C PHE A 12 -5.02 3.61 2.39
N VAL A 13 -5.91 4.59 2.37
CA VAL A 13 -7.18 4.55 1.65
C VAL A 13 -7.08 5.58 0.53
N GLY A 14 -7.05 5.10 -0.71
CA GLY A 14 -6.68 5.86 -1.89
C GLY A 14 -5.21 5.67 -2.25
N PHE A 15 -4.96 5.00 -3.37
CA PHE A 15 -3.66 4.74 -3.99
C PHE A 15 -3.55 5.40 -5.38
N GLY A 16 -4.22 6.54 -5.53
CA GLY A 16 -4.07 7.47 -6.66
C GLY A 16 -2.71 8.17 -6.68
N GLU A 17 -2.64 9.40 -7.19
CA GLU A 17 -1.36 10.10 -7.41
C GLU A 17 -0.61 10.36 -6.09
N ALA A 18 -1.19 11.16 -5.20
CA ALA A 18 -0.57 11.54 -3.94
C ALA A 18 -0.39 10.34 -2.99
N GLY A 19 -1.43 9.50 -2.87
CA GLY A 19 -1.39 8.28 -2.05
C GLY A 19 -0.28 7.33 -2.49
N GLY A 20 -0.12 7.13 -3.80
CA GLY A 20 0.95 6.31 -4.36
C GLY A 20 2.35 6.82 -4.05
N ILE A 21 2.58 8.12 -4.25
CA ILE A 21 3.89 8.76 -4.00
C ILE A 21 4.26 8.65 -2.52
N LEU A 22 3.34 8.98 -1.62
CA LEU A 22 3.60 8.97 -0.18
C LEU A 22 3.79 7.54 0.35
N ALA A 23 2.93 6.60 -0.06
CA ALA A 23 3.03 5.21 0.34
C ALA A 23 4.33 4.56 -0.15
N ALA A 24 4.76 4.86 -1.38
CA ALA A 24 6.06 4.40 -1.90
C ALA A 24 7.23 4.93 -1.07
N ALA A 25 7.24 6.23 -0.77
CA ALA A 25 8.29 6.83 0.04
C ALA A 25 8.35 6.25 1.47
N LEU A 26 7.20 5.97 2.07
CA LEU A 26 7.12 5.34 3.38
C LEU A 26 7.54 3.88 3.33
N ALA A 27 7.20 3.12 2.29
CA ALA A 27 7.58 1.71 2.16
C ALA A 27 9.12 1.50 2.15
N GLN A 28 9.88 2.51 1.72
CA GLN A 28 11.34 2.49 1.74
C GLN A 28 11.95 2.78 3.12
N ARG A 29 11.14 3.16 4.13
CA ARG A 29 11.66 3.47 5.46
C ARG A 29 11.93 2.18 6.24
N PRO A 30 13.09 2.06 6.91
CA PRO A 30 13.32 0.96 7.84
C PRO A 30 12.24 0.93 8.93
N GLY A 31 11.80 -0.27 9.30
CA GLY A 31 10.79 -0.43 10.37
C GLY A 31 9.35 -0.11 9.97
N THR A 32 9.02 0.19 8.71
CA THR A 32 7.63 0.39 8.27
C THR A 32 7.07 -0.77 7.46
N LEU A 33 5.77 -0.99 7.60
CA LEU A 33 4.95 -1.87 6.78
C LEU A 33 3.80 -1.04 6.21
N VAL A 34 3.73 -0.96 4.88
CA VAL A 34 2.72 -0.13 4.19
C VAL A 34 1.78 -1.02 3.39
N SER A 35 0.48 -0.82 3.62
CA SER A 35 -0.59 -1.38 2.81
C SER A 35 -1.48 -0.28 2.23
N ALA A 36 -2.20 -0.57 1.17
CA ALA A 36 -3.13 0.36 0.56
C ALA A 36 -4.38 -0.34 0.00
N TYR A 37 -5.53 0.31 0.09
CA TYR A 37 -6.73 0.00 -0.70
C TYR A 37 -7.04 1.18 -1.61
N ASP A 38 -7.51 0.89 -2.82
CA ASP A 38 -8.07 1.87 -3.73
C ASP A 38 -9.35 1.29 -4.35
N ILE A 39 -10.38 2.11 -4.51
CA ILE A 39 -11.67 1.68 -5.06
C ILE A 39 -11.56 1.15 -6.50
N LEU A 40 -10.52 1.56 -7.24
CA LEU A 40 -10.25 1.05 -8.58
C LEU A 40 -9.79 -0.41 -8.60
N LEU A 41 -9.56 -1.04 -7.44
CA LEU A 41 -9.37 -2.49 -7.35
C LEU A 41 -10.67 -3.25 -7.58
N ASP A 42 -11.82 -2.62 -7.35
CA ASP A 42 -13.13 -3.23 -7.50
C ASP A 42 -13.56 -3.27 -8.98
N ASP A 43 -12.88 -2.50 -9.85
CA ASP A 43 -13.06 -2.54 -11.30
C ASP A 43 -12.02 -3.47 -11.95
N PRO A 44 -12.44 -4.58 -12.60
CA PRO A 44 -11.55 -5.52 -13.28
C PRO A 44 -10.66 -4.88 -14.36
N ALA A 45 -11.08 -3.76 -14.96
CA ALA A 45 -10.31 -3.08 -16.00
C ALA A 45 -9.11 -2.32 -15.43
N SER A 46 -9.26 -1.69 -14.25
CA SER A 46 -8.19 -0.92 -13.61
C SER A 46 -7.36 -1.70 -12.59
N ALA A 47 -7.89 -2.78 -12.02
CA ALA A 47 -7.21 -3.58 -11.01
C ALA A 47 -5.79 -4.05 -11.42
N PRO A 48 -5.52 -4.51 -12.66
CA PRO A 48 -4.17 -4.92 -13.07
C PRO A 48 -3.16 -3.76 -13.06
N ALA A 49 -3.57 -2.58 -13.51
CA ALA A 49 -2.72 -1.39 -13.51
C ALA A 49 -2.43 -0.92 -12.08
N MET A 50 -3.42 -0.99 -11.19
CA MET A 50 -3.25 -0.67 -9.78
C MET A 50 -2.30 -1.63 -9.09
N ALA A 51 -2.42 -2.93 -9.36
CA ALA A 51 -1.52 -3.97 -8.85
C ALA A 51 -0.08 -3.76 -9.32
N ALA A 52 0.13 -3.46 -10.60
CA ALA A 52 1.46 -3.16 -11.14
C ALA A 52 2.10 -1.94 -10.47
N LYS A 53 1.31 -0.87 -10.25
CA LYS A 53 1.77 0.34 -9.56
C LYS A 53 2.17 0.05 -8.11
N ALA A 54 1.37 -0.72 -7.39
CA ALA A 54 1.63 -1.04 -5.98
C ALA A 54 2.87 -1.94 -5.83
N ALA A 55 3.03 -2.92 -6.73
CA ALA A 55 4.22 -3.76 -6.78
C ALA A 55 5.49 -2.94 -7.04
N ALA A 56 5.46 -2.00 -7.99
CA ALA A 56 6.58 -1.10 -8.25
C ALA A 56 6.92 -0.19 -7.05
N ALA A 57 5.91 0.15 -6.22
CA ALA A 57 6.08 0.95 -5.01
C ALA A 57 6.50 0.14 -3.77
N GLY A 58 6.49 -1.19 -3.83
CA GLY A 58 6.71 -2.05 -2.66
C GLY A 58 5.58 -1.99 -1.62
N VAL A 59 4.36 -1.68 -2.07
CA VAL A 59 3.17 -1.52 -1.22
C VAL A 59 2.26 -2.73 -1.40
N ALA A 60 1.77 -3.29 -0.28
CA ALA A 60 0.81 -4.38 -0.31
C ALA A 60 -0.61 -3.86 -0.55
N LEU A 61 -1.32 -4.37 -1.56
CA LEU A 61 -2.73 -4.03 -1.76
C LEU A 61 -3.63 -4.87 -0.86
N CYS A 62 -4.61 -4.22 -0.25
CA CYS A 62 -5.71 -4.84 0.46
C CYS A 62 -6.94 -4.90 -0.46
N PRO A 63 -7.73 -5.98 -0.46
CA PRO A 63 -8.92 -6.10 -1.30
C PRO A 63 -10.13 -5.32 -0.75
N SER A 64 -10.03 -4.79 0.46
CA SER A 64 -11.09 -4.04 1.14
C SER A 64 -10.52 -3.18 2.26
N LEU A 65 -11.39 -2.36 2.87
CA LEU A 65 -11.09 -1.55 4.06
C LEU A 65 -11.19 -2.31 5.39
N SER A 66 -11.59 -3.58 5.38
CA SER A 66 -11.71 -4.37 6.61
C SER A 66 -10.36 -4.86 7.11
N ALA A 67 -10.17 -4.84 8.44
CA ALA A 67 -8.99 -5.34 9.13
C ALA A 67 -8.99 -6.86 9.28
#